data_AF-A0ABD6I9B9-F1
#
_entry.id   AF-A0ABD6I9B9-F1
#
_cell.length_a   1.000
_cell.length_b   1.000
_cell.length_c   1.000
_cell.angle_alpha   90.00
_cell.angle_beta   90.00
_cell.angle_gamma   90.00
#
_symmetry.space_group_name_H-M   'P 1'
#
loop_
_entity.id
_entity.type
_entity.pdbx_description
1 polymer ?
#
loop_
_entity_poly.entity_id
_entity_poly.type
_entity_poly.pdbx_seq_one_letter_code
_entity_poly.pdbx_strand_id
1 'polypeptide(L)'
;MMRRTGSHFQIVKLEDGSDLPVELDEDILTKALIKFFEAMIYDIHKREQAESLISEHYSNCMGVNKLTPDGVDFMNALIATLAEQSLKAEG
;
A
#
# COMPACT_ATOMS: atom_id res chain seq x y z
N MET A 1 -7.91 6.58 29.74
CA MET A 1 -8.71 5.92 28.68
C MET A 1 -7.80 5.78 27.47
N MET A 2 -7.34 4.57 27.16
CA MET A 2 -6.53 4.32 25.97
C MET A 2 -7.41 4.57 24.75
N ARG A 3 -7.05 5.57 23.94
CA ARG A 3 -7.63 5.76 22.62
C ARG A 3 -7.38 4.46 21.86
N ARG A 4 -8.45 3.73 21.54
CA ARG A 4 -8.40 2.74 20.46
C ARG A 4 -8.25 3.57 19.18
N THR A 5 -7.05 4.06 18.89
CA THR A 5 -6.72 4.47 17.53
C THR A 5 -6.90 3.20 16.72
N GLY A 6 -7.87 3.20 15.80
CA GLY A 6 -8.03 2.16 14.79
C GLY A 6 -6.88 2.15 13.77
N SER A 7 -5.70 2.64 14.17
CA SER A 7 -4.50 2.61 13.38
C SER A 7 -3.93 1.20 13.46
N HIS A 8 -3.87 0.52 12.33
CA HIS A 8 -3.24 -0.79 12.24
C HIS A 8 -1.72 -0.57 12.14
N PHE A 9 -0.99 -0.78 13.23
CA PHE A 9 0.46 -0.73 13.18
C PHE A 9 1.01 -2.02 12.58
N GLN A 10 1.66 -1.93 11.42
CA GLN A 10 2.31 -3.04 10.77
C GLN A 10 3.82 -2.87 10.91
N ILE A 11 4.46 -3.86 11.53
CA ILE A 11 5.92 -3.88 11.63
C ILE A 11 6.46 -4.46 10.33
N VAL A 12 7.19 -3.64 9.59
CA VAL A 12 7.79 -4.02 8.31
C VAL A 12 9.27 -4.22 8.55
N LYS A 13 9.79 -5.36 8.09
CA LYS A 13 11.22 -5.59 8.12
C LYS A 13 11.82 -5.04 6.84
N LEU A 14 12.57 -3.95 6.96
CA LEU A 14 13.30 -3.36 5.85
C LEU A 14 14.42 -4.31 5.40
N GLU A 15 14.90 -4.15 4.17
CA GLU A 15 16.04 -4.94 3.64
C GLU A 15 17.32 -4.77 4.47
N ASP A 16 17.45 -3.63 5.15
CA ASP A 16 18.53 -3.35 6.12
C ASP A 16 18.43 -4.20 7.41
N GLY A 17 17.35 -4.98 7.56
CA GLY A 17 17.10 -5.82 8.72
C GLY A 17 16.42 -5.10 9.88
N SER A 18 16.28 -3.78 9.78
CA SER A 18 15.57 -2.92 10.74
C SER A 18 14.06 -3.12 10.66
N ASP A 19 13.42 -3.28 11.81
CA ASP A 19 11.97 -3.26 11.94
C ASP A 19 11.47 -1.80 12.01
N LEU A 20 10.65 -1.41 11.02
CA LEU A 20 9.99 -0.11 11.01
C LEU A 20 8.51 -0.30 11.38
N PRO A 21 8.03 0.29 12.49
CA PRO A 21 6.60 0.32 12.78
C PRO A 21 5.93 1.34 11.85
N VAL A 22 5.23 0.84 10.84
CA VAL A 22 4.42 1.68 9.96
C VAL A 22 3.01 1.78 10.54
N GLU A 23 2.59 3.00 10.84
CA GLU A 23 1.18 3.26 11.13
C GLU A 23 0.38 3.16 9.82
N LEU A 24 -0.37 2.07 9.64
CA LEU A 24 -1.30 1.93 8.54
C LEU A 24 -2.66 2.45 8.98
N ASP A 25 -2.99 3.62 8.44
CA ASP A 25 -4.36 4.12 8.39
C ASP A 25 -4.97 3.79 7.02
N GLU A 26 -6.29 3.58 6.97
CA GLU A 26 -7.00 3.36 5.71
C GLU A 26 -6.77 4.53 4.73
N ASP A 27 -6.72 5.77 5.22
CA ASP A 27 -6.45 6.96 4.41
C ASP A 27 -5.02 6.96 3.87
N ILE A 28 -4.03 6.57 4.69
CA ILE A 28 -2.61 6.50 4.30
C ILE A 28 -2.40 5.41 3.25
N LEU A 29 -2.97 4.22 3.47
CA LEU A 29 -2.93 3.11 2.51
C LEU A 29 -3.60 3.50 1.19
N THR A 30 -4.78 4.12 1.25
CA THR A 30 -5.51 4.58 0.06
C THR A 30 -4.69 5.62 -0.70
N LYS A 31 -4.09 6.61 -0.01
CA LYS A 31 -3.20 7.60 -0.64
C LYS A 31 -1.95 6.98 -1.23
N ALA A 32 -1.37 5.98 -0.57
CA ALA A 32 -0.22 5.25 -1.07
C ALA A 32 -0.57 4.52 -2.36
N LEU A 33 -1.69 3.80 -2.39
CA LEU A 33 -2.20 3.14 -3.58
C LEU A 33 -2.41 4.14 -4.72
N ILE A 34 -3.08 5.26 -4.45
CA ILE A 34 -3.29 6.30 -5.46
C ILE A 34 -1.95 6.84 -5.99
N LYS A 35 -0.96 7.07 -5.12
CA LYS A 35 0.30 7.71 -5.50
C LYS A 35 1.32 6.77 -6.14
N PHE A 36 1.43 5.54 -5.66
CA PHE A 36 2.42 4.57 -6.14
C PHE A 36 1.87 3.69 -7.24
N PHE A 37 0.56 3.39 -7.21
CA PHE A 37 -0.07 2.50 -8.17
C PHE A 37 -0.90 3.27 -9.19
N GLU A 38 -1.96 3.97 -8.77
CA GLU A 38 -2.90 4.60 -9.72
C GLU A 38 -2.20 5.70 -10.54
N ALA A 39 -1.43 6.58 -9.90
CA ALA A 39 -0.71 7.64 -10.56
C ALA A 39 0.34 7.11 -11.55
N MET A 40 1.00 6.00 -11.24
CA MET A 40 1.93 5.34 -12.16
C MET A 40 1.17 4.80 -13.38
N ILE A 41 0.03 4.14 -13.19
CA ILE A 41 -0.77 3.64 -14.31
C ILE A 41 -1.34 4.79 -15.14
N TYR A 42 -1.80 5.88 -14.52
CA TYR A 42 -2.27 7.07 -15.24
C TYR A 42 -1.16 7.80 -16.01
N ASP A 43 0.10 7.68 -15.60
CA ASP A 43 1.26 8.24 -16.31
C ASP A 43 1.63 7.39 -17.54
N ILE A 44 1.57 6.06 -17.40
CA ILE A 44 1.94 5.11 -18.46
C ILE A 44 0.81 4.89 -19.47
N HIS A 45 -0.45 4.86 -19.02
CA HIS A 45 -1.63 4.51 -19.81
C HIS A 45 -2.62 5.66 -19.93
N LYS A 46 -3.42 5.66 -21.00
CA LYS A 46 -4.56 6.58 -21.13
C LYS A 46 -5.57 6.31 -20.01
N ARG A 47 -6.25 7.37 -19.56
CA ARG A 47 -7.24 7.34 -18.46
C ARG A 47 -8.21 6.17 -18.52
N GLU A 48 -8.81 5.92 -19.69
CA GLU A 48 -9.72 4.78 -19.93
C GLU A 48 -9.08 3.41 -19.68
N GLN A 49 -7.82 3.21 -20.10
CA GLN A 49 -7.10 1.96 -19.89
C GLN A 49 -6.62 1.85 -18.44
N ALA A 50 -6.22 2.97 -17.85
CA ALA A 50 -5.75 3.02 -16.48
C ALA A 50 -6.85 2.58 -15.50
N GLU A 51 -8.06 3.10 -15.64
CA GLU A 51 -9.20 2.71 -14.79
C GLU A 51 -9.50 1.21 -14.91
N SER A 52 -9.46 0.66 -16.13
CA SER A 52 -9.68 -0.77 -16.34
C SER A 52 -8.59 -1.62 -15.69
N LEU A 53 -7.32 -1.23 -15.82
CA LEU A 53 -6.18 -1.93 -15.20
C LEU A 53 -6.22 -1.86 -13.68
N ILE A 54 -6.52 -0.69 -13.12
CA ILE A 54 -6.64 -0.48 -11.68
C ILE A 54 -7.76 -1.36 -11.12
N SER A 55 -8.94 -1.33 -11.74
CA SER A 55 -10.09 -2.14 -11.31
C SER A 55 -9.83 -3.64 -11.43
N GLU A 56 -9.18 -4.08 -12.52
CA GLU A 56 -8.81 -5.47 -12.73
C GLU A 56 -7.79 -5.93 -11.68
N HIS A 57 -6.77 -5.12 -11.41
CA HIS A 57 -5.75 -5.43 -10.42
C HIS A 57 -6.33 -5.53 -9.01
N TYR A 58 -7.17 -4.57 -8.60
CA TYR A 58 -7.86 -4.66 -7.30
C TYR A 58 -8.74 -5.90 -7.21
N SER A 59 -9.46 -6.24 -8.27
CA SER A 59 -10.27 -7.48 -8.31
C SER A 59 -9.41 -8.73 -8.22
N ASN A 60 -8.21 -8.71 -8.79
CA ASN A 60 -7.26 -9.83 -8.73
C ASN A 60 -6.57 -9.94 -7.35
N CYS A 61 -6.36 -8.81 -6.67
CA CYS A 61 -5.85 -8.77 -5.30
C CYS A 61 -6.92 -9.18 -4.27
N MET A 62 -8.19 -8.85 -4.51
CA MET A 62 -9.30 -9.18 -3.62
C MET A 62 -9.85 -10.58 -3.90
N GLY A 63 -9.45 -11.57 -3.09
CA GLY A 63 -10.07 -12.88 -3.09
C GLY A 63 -11.44 -12.91 -2.40
N VAL A 64 -12.14 -14.05 -2.50
CA VAL A 64 -13.52 -14.26 -1.98
C VAL A 64 -13.68 -13.96 -0.48
N ASN A 65 -12.61 -14.01 0.30
CA ASN A 65 -12.64 -13.73 1.75
C ASN A 65 -11.34 -13.14 2.32
N LYS A 66 -10.27 -13.08 1.53
CA LYS A 66 -8.93 -12.63 1.92
C LYS A 66 -8.20 -12.11 0.68
N LEU A 67 -7.16 -11.31 0.89
CA LEU A 67 -6.21 -10.97 -0.18
C LEU A 67 -5.63 -12.25 -0.79
N THR A 68 -5.52 -12.29 -2.11
CA THR A 68 -4.78 -13.35 -2.82
C THR A 68 -3.29 -13.28 -2.45
N PRO A 69 -2.50 -14.35 -2.67
CA PRO A 69 -1.06 -14.29 -2.45
C PRO A 69 -0.39 -13.11 -3.16
N ASP A 70 -0.81 -12.84 -4.40
CA ASP A 70 -0.44 -11.63 -5.16
C ASP A 70 -0.83 -10.34 -4.44
N GLY A 71 -2.06 -10.23 -3.95
CA GLY A 71 -2.52 -9.06 -3.19
C GLY A 71 -1.76 -8.85 -1.88
N VAL A 72 -1.36 -9.94 -1.20
CA VAL A 72 -0.54 -9.88 0.01
C VAL A 72 0.88 -9.42 -0.31
N ASP A 73 1.48 -9.92 -1.38
CA ASP A 73 2.81 -9.50 -1.82
C ASP A 73 2.80 -8.02 -2.24
N PHE A 74 1.81 -7.62 -3.03
CA PHE A 74 1.60 -6.23 -3.45
C PHE A 74 1.42 -5.28 -2.25
N MET A 75 0.56 -5.62 -1.29
CA MET A 75 0.38 -4.82 -0.08
C MET A 75 1.67 -4.74 0.74
N ASN A 76 2.42 -5.84 0.89
CA ASN A 76 3.71 -5.81 1.57
C ASN A 76 4.72 -4.90 0.86
N ALA A 77 4.81 -4.95 -0.46
CA ALA A 77 5.68 -4.09 -1.25
C ALA A 77 5.29 -2.60 -1.14
N LEU A 78 3.98 -2.31 -1.18
CA LEU A 78 3.44 -0.95 -1.00
C LEU A 78 3.77 -0.43 0.41
N ILE A 79 3.54 -1.25 1.44
CA ILE A 79 3.80 -0.91 2.84
C ILE A 79 5.31 -0.71 3.07
N ALA A 80 6.18 -1.54 2.47
CA ALA A 80 7.63 -1.38 2.51
C ALA A 80 8.07 -0.07 1.85
N THR A 81 7.55 0.22 0.65
CA THR A 81 7.81 1.49 -0.04
C THR A 81 7.37 2.69 0.80
N LEU A 82 6.21 2.59 1.46
CA LEU A 82 5.71 3.63 2.35
C LEU A 82 6.58 3.81 3.60
N ALA A 83 7.05 2.70 4.19
CA ALA A 83 7.99 2.67 5.29
C ALA A 83 9.27 3.44 4.94
N GLU A 84 9.86 3.12 3.78
CA GLU A 84 11.06 3.77 3.29
C GLU A 84 10.86 5.27 3.01
N GLN A 85 9.71 5.64 2.42
CA GLN A 85 9.39 7.05 2.15
C GLN A 85 9.14 7.83 3.44
N SER A 86 8.49 7.22 4.43
CA SER A 86 8.31 7.82 5.76
C SER A 86 9.66 8.03 6.45
N LEU A 87 10.54 7.03 6.40
CA LEU A 87 11.89 7.13 6.94
C LEU A 87 12.71 8.24 6.25
N LYS A 88 12.55 8.42 4.93
CA LYS A 88 13.22 9.49 4.17
C LYS A 88 12.63 10.88 4.42
N ALA A 89 11.36 10.98 4.79
CA ALA A 89 10.70 12.27 5.05
C ALA A 89 11.05 12.86 6.42
N GLU A 90 11.55 12.05 7.35
CA GLU A 90 12.03 12.49 8.69
C GLU A 90 13.54 12.83 8.73
N GLY A 91 14.23 12.79 7.59
CA GLY A 91 15.68 13.06 7.45
C GLY A 91 16.03 14.47 7.01
#